data_AF-A0A359CZ81-F1
#
_entry.id   AF-A0A359CZ81-F1
#
_cell.length_a   1.000
_cell.length_b   1.000
_cell.length_c   1.000
_cell.angle_alpha   90.00
_cell.angle_beta   90.00
_cell.angle_gamma   90.00
#
_symmetry.space_group_name_H-M   'P 1'
#
loop_
_entity.id
_entity.type
_entity.pdbx_description
1 polymer ?
#
loop_
_entity_poly.entity_id
_entity_poly.type
_entity_poly.pdbx_seq_one_letter_code
_entity_poly.pdbx_strand_id
1 'polypeptide(L)'
;MNTNDNISEELDDEFEDEISFSEQLYTAISPKIKQFLVEYYGDNFHNLKSETYLEIETLIEDDILLFASEIPDILYRNRTITDEDKFDEALDNFVPDNIPINWPVIENWFDRDFKEEEEEDTFLEDSNPIDLTEDQKKAKEIVELANEMTENTQSFAHFMKSGYEIVIKEVQLFLKNNASFDLSILSPDGFIALQTHLDLLVSTLLEDLNTLLYEE
;
A
#
# COMPACT_ATOMS: atom_id res chain seq x y z
N MET A 1 0.54 -66.98 7.26
CA MET A 1 1.84 -66.45 7.69
C MET A 1 2.44 -65.71 6.50
N ASN A 2 2.65 -64.41 6.72
CA ASN A 2 3.42 -63.40 5.98
C ASN A 2 3.06 -63.15 4.52
N THR A 3 2.31 -62.09 4.17
CA THR A 3 2.67 -60.64 4.09
C THR A 3 3.94 -60.41 3.27
N ASN A 4 3.75 -60.07 2.00
CA ASN A 4 4.60 -59.11 1.32
C ASN A 4 3.64 -58.10 0.70
N ASP A 5 3.31 -57.13 1.55
CA ASP A 5 2.71 -55.87 1.18
C ASP A 5 3.59 -55.24 0.10
N ASN A 6 2.97 -55.00 -1.05
CA ASN A 6 3.47 -54.07 -2.03
C ASN A 6 3.23 -52.67 -1.43
N ILE A 7 4.08 -52.29 -0.47
CA ILE A 7 4.12 -50.93 0.05
C ILE A 7 4.74 -50.12 -1.08
N SER A 8 3.84 -49.47 -1.81
CA SER A 8 4.12 -48.27 -2.57
C SER A 8 4.96 -47.35 -1.67
N GLU A 9 6.24 -47.21 -1.97
CA GLU A 9 7.03 -46.06 -1.53
C GLU A 9 6.49 -44.84 -2.30
N GLU A 10 5.27 -44.41 -1.96
CA GLU A 10 4.94 -42.99 -2.01
C GLU A 10 5.69 -42.41 -0.83
N LEU A 11 6.92 -41.96 -1.11
CA LEU A 11 7.56 -40.93 -0.31
C LEU A 11 6.65 -39.70 -0.48
N ASP A 12 5.64 -39.59 0.37
CA ASP A 12 5.08 -38.32 0.79
C ASP A 12 6.23 -37.55 1.43
N ASP A 13 7.04 -36.90 0.59
CA ASP A 13 7.74 -35.70 1.02
C ASP A 13 6.64 -34.69 1.32
N GLU A 14 6.17 -34.69 2.58
CA GLU A 14 5.51 -33.55 3.20
C GLU A 14 6.52 -32.39 3.13
N PHE A 15 6.53 -31.68 2.01
CA PHE A 15 6.97 -30.30 1.98
C PHE A 15 5.99 -29.57 2.90
N GLU A 16 6.38 -29.30 4.15
CA GLU A 16 5.71 -28.30 4.97
C GLU A 16 5.53 -27.06 4.09
N ASP A 17 4.28 -26.65 3.86
CA ASP A 17 3.89 -25.57 2.95
C ASP A 17 4.72 -24.31 3.25
N GLU A 18 5.76 -24.07 2.45
CA GLU A 18 6.60 -22.88 2.57
C GLU A 18 5.73 -21.67 2.19
N ILE A 19 5.30 -20.90 3.19
CA ILE A 19 4.46 -19.72 3.00
C ILE A 19 5.18 -18.76 2.06
N SER A 20 4.53 -18.41 0.93
CA SER A 20 5.12 -17.53 -0.07
C SER A 20 5.46 -16.15 0.52
N PHE A 21 6.50 -15.48 0.00
CA PHE A 21 6.90 -14.15 0.46
C PHE A 21 5.73 -13.15 0.48
N SER A 22 4.89 -13.21 -0.57
CA SER A 22 3.68 -12.40 -0.72
C SER A 22 2.66 -12.66 0.40
N GLU A 23 2.43 -13.93 0.77
CA GLU A 23 1.53 -14.28 1.89
C GLU A 23 2.08 -13.83 3.24
N GLN A 24 3.40 -13.92 3.44
CA GLN A 24 4.05 -13.42 4.64
C GLN A 24 3.87 -11.90 4.77
N LEU A 25 4.06 -11.16 3.66
CA LEU A 25 3.82 -9.71 3.63
C LEU A 25 2.35 -9.38 3.90
N TYR A 26 1.42 -10.05 3.24
CA TYR A 26 -0.02 -9.88 3.49
C TYR A 26 -0.36 -10.07 4.97
N THR A 27 0.10 -11.17 5.56
CA THR A 27 -0.15 -11.49 6.98
C THR A 27 0.39 -10.41 7.92
N ALA A 28 1.54 -9.82 7.59
CA ALA A 28 2.16 -8.78 8.40
C ALA A 28 1.45 -7.42 8.28
N ILE A 29 1.01 -7.06 7.07
CA ILE A 29 0.56 -5.69 6.76
C ILE A 29 -0.96 -5.54 6.80
N SER A 30 -1.72 -6.58 6.45
CA SER A 30 -3.19 -6.57 6.42
C SER A 30 -3.82 -6.06 7.74
N PRO A 31 -3.39 -6.48 8.94
CA PRO A 31 -3.93 -5.94 10.19
C PRO A 31 -3.71 -4.43 10.37
N LYS A 32 -2.59 -3.90 9.85
CA LYS A 32 -2.22 -2.48 9.96
C LYS A 32 -3.09 -1.61 9.07
N ILE A 33 -3.37 -2.08 7.86
CA ILE A 33 -4.28 -1.42 6.92
C ILE A 33 -5.68 -1.35 7.53
N LYS A 34 -6.21 -2.48 8.04
CA LYS A 34 -7.54 -2.52 8.66
C LYS A 34 -7.63 -1.63 9.89
N GLN A 35 -6.59 -1.62 10.72
CA GLN A 35 -6.53 -0.71 11.86
C GLN A 35 -6.59 0.76 11.40
N PHE A 36 -5.82 1.12 10.37
CA PHE A 36 -5.88 2.45 9.78
C PHE A 36 -7.29 2.80 9.27
N LEU A 37 -7.95 1.90 8.53
CA LEU A 37 -9.30 2.15 8.03
C LEU A 37 -10.31 2.38 9.16
N VAL A 38 -10.25 1.58 10.22
CA VAL A 38 -11.09 1.76 11.41
C VAL A 38 -10.81 3.09 12.10
N GLU A 39 -9.54 3.47 12.26
CA GLU A 39 -9.13 4.72 12.89
C GLU A 39 -9.53 5.94 12.05
N TYR A 40 -9.45 5.85 10.73
CA TYR A 40 -9.75 6.94 9.82
C TYR A 40 -11.25 7.19 9.65
N TYR A 41 -12.03 6.12 9.38
CA TYR A 41 -13.47 6.24 9.12
C TYR A 41 -14.34 6.13 10.38
N GLY A 42 -13.79 5.66 11.50
CA GLY A 42 -14.46 5.60 12.80
C GLY A 42 -15.78 4.81 12.76
N ASP A 43 -16.85 5.40 13.30
CA ASP A 43 -18.17 4.76 13.37
C ASP A 43 -18.74 4.41 11.98
N ASN A 44 -18.37 5.14 10.92
CA ASN A 44 -18.84 4.84 9.56
C ASN A 44 -18.32 3.49 9.08
N PHE A 45 -17.08 3.14 9.41
CA PHE A 45 -16.52 1.83 9.08
C PHE A 45 -17.33 0.70 9.72
N HIS A 46 -17.73 0.86 10.99
CA HIS A 46 -18.50 -0.14 11.72
C HIS A 46 -19.91 -0.37 11.17
N ASN A 47 -20.45 0.60 10.44
CA ASN A 47 -21.80 0.55 9.86
C ASN A 47 -21.84 0.01 8.42
N LEU A 48 -20.69 -0.35 7.84
CA LEU A 48 -20.62 -0.96 6.50
C LEU A 48 -21.41 -2.27 6.44
N LYS A 49 -21.87 -2.63 5.23
CA LYS A 49 -22.51 -3.93 5.00
C LYS A 49 -21.48 -5.05 5.20
N SER A 50 -21.93 -6.22 5.65
CA SER A 50 -21.06 -7.41 5.79
C SER A 50 -20.31 -7.76 4.50
N GLU A 51 -20.93 -7.53 3.34
CA GLU A 51 -20.34 -7.79 2.02
C GLU A 51 -19.15 -6.85 1.75
N THR A 52 -19.26 -5.56 2.10
CA THR A 52 -18.18 -4.58 1.94
C THR A 52 -16.95 -4.93 2.77
N TYR A 53 -17.13 -5.50 3.98
CA TYR A 53 -15.98 -5.98 4.76
C TYR A 53 -15.23 -7.11 4.05
N LEU A 54 -15.96 -8.03 3.39
CA LEU A 54 -15.33 -9.12 2.63
C LEU A 54 -14.63 -8.58 1.38
N GLU A 55 -15.19 -7.56 0.74
CA GLU A 55 -14.57 -6.89 -0.41
C GLU A 55 -13.27 -6.18 0.00
N ILE A 56 -13.26 -5.48 1.14
CA ILE A 56 -12.03 -4.86 1.70
C ILE A 56 -10.97 -5.93 1.98
N GLU A 57 -11.35 -7.04 2.61
CA GLU A 57 -10.44 -8.14 2.93
C GLU A 57 -9.81 -8.74 1.66
N THR A 58 -10.64 -8.99 0.65
CA THR A 58 -10.23 -9.57 -0.63
C THR A 58 -9.32 -8.61 -1.39
N LEU A 59 -9.66 -7.32 -1.42
CA LEU A 59 -8.88 -6.28 -2.09
C LEU A 59 -7.49 -6.14 -1.46
N ILE A 60 -7.40 -6.11 -0.12
CA ILE A 60 -6.11 -6.07 0.57
C ILE A 60 -5.26 -7.31 0.23
N GLU A 61 -5.88 -8.48 0.18
CA GLU A 61 -5.18 -9.72 -0.19
C GLU A 61 -4.70 -9.69 -1.63
N ASP A 62 -5.59 -9.45 -2.58
CA ASP A 62 -5.30 -9.48 -4.01
C ASP A 62 -4.20 -8.48 -4.40
N ASP A 63 -4.29 -7.23 -3.92
CA ASP A 63 -3.30 -6.20 -4.23
C ASP A 63 -1.93 -6.54 -3.64
N ILE A 64 -1.87 -6.97 -2.37
CA ILE A 64 -0.60 -7.33 -1.76
C ILE A 64 -0.02 -8.55 -2.48
N LEU A 65 -0.81 -9.59 -2.76
CA LEU A 65 -0.31 -10.78 -3.45
C LEU A 65 0.23 -10.43 -4.84
N LEU A 66 -0.48 -9.59 -5.59
CA LEU A 66 -0.08 -9.16 -6.91
C LEU A 66 1.25 -8.40 -6.88
N PHE A 67 1.33 -7.31 -6.12
CA PHE A 67 2.51 -6.44 -6.12
C PHE A 67 3.69 -7.06 -5.36
N ALA A 68 3.46 -7.79 -4.27
CA ALA A 68 4.55 -8.37 -3.49
C ALA A 68 5.31 -9.47 -4.24
N SER A 69 4.67 -10.10 -5.22
CA SER A 69 5.29 -11.15 -6.04
C SER A 69 6.54 -10.68 -6.79
N GLU A 70 6.64 -9.39 -7.10
CA GLU A 70 7.79 -8.83 -7.83
C GLU A 70 8.96 -8.41 -6.92
N ILE A 71 8.73 -8.30 -5.61
CA ILE A 71 9.75 -7.81 -4.66
C ILE A 71 11.01 -8.71 -4.66
N PRO A 72 10.91 -10.06 -4.56
CA PRO A 72 12.09 -10.92 -4.62
C PRO A 72 12.89 -10.74 -5.92
N ASP A 73 12.20 -10.56 -7.04
CA ASP A 73 12.81 -10.34 -8.35
C ASP A 73 13.55 -9.00 -8.41
N ILE A 74 12.97 -7.93 -7.84
CA ILE A 74 13.63 -6.62 -7.74
C ILE A 74 14.90 -6.74 -6.90
N LEU A 75 14.84 -7.41 -5.75
CA LEU A 75 15.98 -7.64 -4.87
C LEU A 75 17.09 -8.40 -5.59
N TYR A 76 16.76 -9.54 -6.21
CA TYR A 76 17.73 -10.38 -6.91
C TYR A 76 18.38 -9.68 -8.11
N ARG A 77 17.61 -8.99 -8.95
CA ARG A 77 18.13 -8.37 -10.18
C ARG A 77 18.99 -7.14 -9.91
N ASN A 78 18.85 -6.50 -8.75
CA ASN A 78 19.55 -5.26 -8.41
C ASN A 78 20.63 -5.42 -7.34
N ARG A 79 21.02 -6.66 -7.01
CA ARG A 79 22.14 -6.97 -6.11
C ARG A 79 23.48 -6.49 -6.68
N THR A 80 24.37 -6.07 -5.80
CA THR A 80 25.74 -5.65 -6.13
C THR A 80 26.68 -6.84 -6.37
N ILE A 81 26.35 -8.01 -5.84
CA ILE A 81 27.11 -9.26 -6.04
C ILE A 81 26.49 -10.04 -7.20
N THR A 82 27.13 -10.00 -8.38
CA THR A 82 26.62 -10.66 -9.58
C THR A 82 27.19 -12.07 -9.81
N ASP A 83 28.21 -12.44 -9.04
CA ASP A 83 28.91 -13.73 -9.12
C ASP A 83 28.25 -14.68 -8.11
N GLU A 84 27.69 -15.80 -8.59
CA GLU A 84 26.88 -16.70 -7.75
C GLU A 84 27.70 -17.35 -6.64
N ASP A 85 28.94 -17.77 -6.90
CA ASP A 85 29.80 -18.38 -5.87
C ASP A 85 30.08 -17.39 -4.72
N LYS A 86 30.23 -16.10 -5.06
CA LYS A 86 30.41 -15.03 -4.06
C LYS A 86 29.12 -14.65 -3.35
N PHE A 87 27.98 -14.81 -4.02
CA PHE A 87 26.68 -14.58 -3.42
C PHE A 87 26.43 -15.62 -2.33
N ASP A 88 26.65 -16.90 -2.64
CA ASP A 88 26.54 -18.00 -1.68
C ASP A 88 27.50 -17.80 -0.50
N GLU A 89 28.76 -17.44 -0.76
CA GLU A 89 29.73 -17.14 0.31
C GLU A 89 29.27 -15.96 1.19
N ALA A 90 28.71 -14.90 0.59
CA ALA A 90 28.22 -13.75 1.33
C ALA A 90 26.99 -14.10 2.19
N LEU A 91 26.08 -14.92 1.66
CA LEU A 91 24.89 -15.39 2.37
C LEU A 91 25.26 -16.26 3.57
N ASP A 92 26.16 -17.22 3.37
CA ASP A 92 26.63 -18.14 4.43
C ASP A 92 27.32 -17.41 5.59
N ASN A 93 27.99 -16.28 5.29
CA ASN A 93 28.72 -15.48 6.27
C ASN A 93 27.93 -14.27 6.78
N PHE A 94 26.67 -14.09 6.35
CA PHE A 94 25.89 -12.92 6.70
C PHE A 94 25.54 -12.92 8.19
N VAL A 95 25.86 -11.80 8.84
CA VAL A 95 25.43 -11.52 10.20
C VAL A 95 24.58 -10.25 10.13
N PRO A 96 23.28 -10.33 10.47
CA PRO A 96 22.42 -9.16 10.48
C PRO A 96 23.02 -8.06 11.35
N ASP A 97 23.24 -6.90 10.75
CA ASP A 97 23.58 -5.70 11.49
C ASP A 97 22.33 -4.86 11.77
N ASN A 98 22.41 -3.99 12.76
CA ASN A 98 21.34 -3.05 13.10
C ASN A 98 21.53 -1.70 12.39
N ILE A 99 22.23 -1.66 11.26
CA ILE A 99 22.47 -0.41 10.55
C ILE A 99 21.13 0.13 10.03
N PRO A 100 20.81 1.41 10.26
CA PRO A 100 19.63 2.03 9.67
C PRO A 100 19.72 2.01 8.14
N ILE A 101 18.67 1.49 7.49
CA ILE A 101 18.50 1.57 6.04
C ILE A 101 17.99 2.97 5.71
N ASN A 102 18.69 3.67 4.83
CA ASN A 102 18.28 4.97 4.33
C ASN A 102 17.42 4.80 3.07
N TRP A 103 16.10 4.69 3.26
CA TRP A 103 15.15 4.58 2.16
C TRP A 103 15.13 5.86 1.32
N PRO A 104 15.14 5.76 -0.02
CA PRO A 104 14.93 6.92 -0.89
C PRO A 104 13.61 7.62 -0.55
N VAL A 105 13.61 8.95 -0.53
CA VAL A 105 12.39 9.74 -0.41
C VAL A 105 11.95 10.11 -1.82
N ILE A 106 10.78 9.60 -2.22
CA ILE A 106 10.13 9.90 -3.50
C ILE A 106 8.93 10.80 -3.21
N GLU A 107 8.80 11.91 -3.94
CA GLU A 107 7.68 12.83 -3.77
C GLU A 107 6.41 12.22 -4.39
N ASN A 108 5.37 12.05 -3.58
CA ASN A 108 4.09 11.55 -4.04
C ASN A 108 3.15 12.68 -4.44
N TRP A 109 2.15 12.38 -5.28
CA TRP A 109 1.21 13.40 -5.76
C TRP A 109 0.38 14.02 -4.63
N PHE A 110 0.12 13.25 -3.56
CA PHE A 110 -0.63 13.67 -2.37
C PHE A 110 0.22 14.45 -1.34
N ASP A 111 1.52 14.63 -1.59
CA ASP A 111 2.38 15.50 -0.78
C ASP A 111 2.25 16.99 -1.13
N ARG A 112 1.52 17.31 -2.20
CA ARG A 112 1.34 18.67 -2.69
C ARG A 112 0.48 19.50 -1.74
N ASP A 113 0.81 20.79 -1.63
CA ASP A 113 -0.01 21.77 -0.93
C ASP A 113 -1.31 22.01 -1.72
N PHE A 114 -2.41 21.35 -1.33
CA PHE A 114 -3.77 21.69 -1.77
C PHE A 114 -4.31 22.85 -0.93
N LYS A 115 -3.59 23.98 -0.90
CA LYS A 115 -4.07 25.15 -0.16
C LYS A 115 -5.38 25.62 -0.77
N GLU A 116 -6.38 25.83 0.09
CA GLU A 116 -7.42 26.81 -0.17
C GLU A 116 -6.67 28.13 -0.43
N GLU A 117 -6.75 28.65 -1.66
CA GLU A 117 -6.58 30.09 -1.82
C GLU A 117 -7.60 30.69 -0.84
N GLU A 118 -7.15 31.53 0.10
CA GLU A 118 -8.02 32.17 1.10
C GLU A 118 -9.35 32.51 0.43
N GLU A 119 -10.43 31.87 0.86
CA GLU A 119 -11.78 32.13 0.34
C GLU A 119 -12.02 33.63 0.51
N GLU A 120 -11.79 34.41 -0.56
CA GLU A 120 -12.29 35.77 -0.64
C GLU A 120 -13.80 35.59 -0.73
N ASP A 121 -14.50 35.63 0.41
CA ASP A 121 -15.96 35.58 0.53
C ASP A 121 -16.59 36.23 -0.71
N THR A 122 -17.00 35.39 -1.66
CA THR A 122 -17.51 35.90 -2.92
C THR A 122 -18.96 36.29 -2.70
N PHE A 123 -19.42 37.37 -3.33
CA PHE A 123 -20.83 37.79 -3.29
C PHE A 123 -21.81 36.63 -3.59
N LEU A 124 -21.38 35.60 -4.32
CA LEU A 124 -22.20 34.47 -4.71
C LEU A 124 -22.37 33.43 -3.59
N GLU A 125 -21.36 33.21 -2.74
CA GLU A 125 -21.42 32.23 -1.64
C GLU A 125 -22.52 32.61 -0.62
N ASP A 126 -22.57 33.89 -0.21
CA ASP A 126 -23.56 34.41 0.76
C ASP A 126 -24.94 34.76 0.18
N SER A 127 -25.09 34.76 -1.14
CA SER A 127 -26.34 35.19 -1.78
C SER A 127 -27.46 34.15 -1.66
N ASN A 128 -28.66 34.61 -1.27
CA ASN A 128 -29.87 33.79 -1.29
C ASN A 128 -30.25 33.46 -2.75
N PRO A 129 -30.47 32.19 -3.14
CA PRO A 129 -30.78 31.80 -4.53
C PRO A 129 -31.97 32.54 -5.16
N ILE A 130 -32.86 33.08 -4.33
CA ILE A 130 -34.04 33.86 -4.77
C ILE A 130 -33.65 35.24 -5.32
N ASP A 131 -32.54 35.81 -4.85
CA ASP A 131 -32.08 37.17 -5.21
C ASP A 131 -31.12 37.20 -6.40
N LEU A 132 -30.77 36.02 -6.95
CA LEU A 132 -29.84 35.87 -8.06
C LEU A 132 -30.57 35.83 -9.42
N THR A 133 -30.00 36.49 -10.42
CA THR A 133 -30.40 36.30 -11.82
C THR A 133 -30.06 34.87 -12.29
N GLU A 134 -30.68 34.40 -13.37
CA GLU A 134 -30.43 33.05 -13.90
C GLU A 134 -28.97 32.80 -14.28
N ASP A 135 -28.24 33.81 -14.77
CA ASP A 135 -26.82 33.68 -15.06
C ASP A 135 -25.96 33.63 -13.78
N GLN A 136 -26.39 34.31 -12.71
CA GLN A 136 -25.72 34.25 -11.40
C GLN A 136 -26.00 32.94 -10.66
N LYS A 137 -27.18 32.33 -10.85
CA LYS A 137 -27.46 30.99 -10.32
C LYS A 137 -26.55 29.93 -10.92
N LYS A 138 -26.37 29.96 -12.24
CA LYS A 138 -25.42 29.06 -12.93
C LYS A 138 -23.97 29.29 -12.47
N ALA A 139 -23.58 30.54 -12.25
CA ALA A 139 -22.26 30.85 -11.72
C ALA A 139 -22.08 30.31 -10.30
N LYS A 140 -23.10 30.44 -9.44
CA LYS A 140 -23.12 29.88 -8.09
C LYS A 140 -23.00 28.35 -8.11
N GLU A 141 -23.79 27.66 -8.94
CA GLU A 141 -23.69 26.20 -9.12
C GLU A 141 -22.28 25.76 -9.57
N ILE A 142 -21.62 26.50 -10.46
CA ILE A 142 -20.26 26.18 -10.92
C ILE A 142 -19.23 26.37 -9.79
N VAL A 143 -19.37 27.42 -8.98
CA VAL A 143 -18.48 27.68 -7.83
C VAL A 143 -18.68 26.61 -6.75
N GLU A 144 -19.93 26.29 -6.40
CA GLU A 144 -20.24 25.23 -5.44
C GLU A 144 -19.69 23.87 -5.90
N LEU A 145 -19.87 23.51 -7.18
CA LEU A 145 -19.27 22.30 -7.75
C LEU A 145 -17.73 22.31 -7.72
N ALA A 146 -17.10 23.47 -7.96
CA ALA A 146 -15.65 23.60 -7.90
C ALA A 146 -15.12 23.46 -6.46
N ASN A 147 -15.83 24.01 -5.47
CA ASN A 147 -15.51 23.87 -4.04
C ASN A 147 -15.69 22.41 -3.61
N GLU A 148 -16.81 21.76 -3.94
CA GLU A 148 -17.03 20.33 -3.69
C GLU A 148 -15.93 19.45 -4.31
N MET A 149 -15.50 19.75 -5.54
CA MET A 149 -14.39 19.03 -6.19
C MET A 149 -13.06 19.25 -5.45
N THR A 150 -12.82 20.44 -4.92
CA THR A 150 -11.60 20.80 -4.19
C THR A 150 -11.56 20.13 -2.81
N GLU A 151 -12.65 20.21 -2.05
CA GLU A 151 -12.81 19.55 -0.75
C GLU A 151 -12.69 18.03 -0.86
N ASN A 152 -13.28 17.43 -1.90
CA ASN A 152 -13.13 15.99 -2.17
C ASN A 152 -11.68 15.62 -2.50
N THR A 153 -10.98 16.46 -3.29
CA THR A 153 -9.57 16.23 -3.63
C THR A 153 -8.66 16.34 -2.39
N GLN A 154 -8.91 17.30 -1.51
CA GLN A 154 -8.17 17.47 -0.26
C GLN A 154 -8.42 16.32 0.71
N SER A 155 -9.68 15.91 0.88
CA SER A 155 -10.05 14.78 1.75
C SER A 155 -9.42 13.47 1.26
N PHE A 156 -9.43 13.25 -0.06
CA PHE A 156 -8.76 12.11 -0.68
C PHE A 156 -7.25 12.17 -0.50
N ALA A 157 -6.61 13.32 -0.75
CA ALA A 157 -5.17 13.47 -0.52
C ALA A 157 -4.79 13.25 0.96
N HIS A 158 -5.62 13.70 1.89
CA HIS A 158 -5.41 13.48 3.32
C HIS A 158 -5.50 11.99 3.71
N PHE A 159 -6.49 11.27 3.18
CA PHE A 159 -6.62 9.83 3.33
C PHE A 159 -5.38 9.11 2.81
N MET A 160 -5.00 9.41 1.56
CA MET A 160 -3.85 8.83 0.89
C MET A 160 -2.57 9.03 1.69
N LYS A 161 -2.30 10.27 2.13
CA LYS A 161 -1.12 10.59 2.91
C LYS A 161 -1.09 9.87 4.25
N SER A 162 -2.21 9.90 4.98
CA SER A 162 -2.30 9.30 6.32
C SER A 162 -2.11 7.78 6.27
N GLY A 163 -2.77 7.12 5.31
CA GLY A 163 -2.60 5.69 5.08
C GLY A 163 -1.19 5.34 4.63
N TYR A 164 -0.65 6.08 3.67
CA TYR A 164 0.67 5.83 3.10
C TYR A 164 1.75 5.90 4.17
N GLU A 165 1.75 6.94 5.02
CA GLU A 165 2.73 7.12 6.09
C GLU A 165 2.76 5.98 7.12
N ILE A 166 1.66 5.23 7.26
CA ILE A 166 1.55 4.06 8.14
C ILE A 166 2.02 2.82 7.39
N VAL A 167 1.40 2.55 6.24
CA VAL A 167 1.57 1.28 5.51
C VAL A 167 3.00 1.15 4.98
N ILE A 168 3.58 2.21 4.39
CA ILE A 168 4.94 2.14 3.83
C ILE A 168 5.98 1.79 4.89
N LYS A 169 5.83 2.32 6.11
CA LYS A 169 6.75 2.05 7.22
C LYS A 169 6.70 0.59 7.66
N GLU A 170 5.50 0.02 7.71
CA GLU A 170 5.30 -1.38 8.09
C GLU A 170 5.86 -2.33 7.00
N VAL A 171 5.68 -2.00 5.72
CA VAL A 171 6.27 -2.76 4.60
C VAL A 171 7.81 -2.70 4.65
N GLN A 172 8.38 -1.50 4.82
CA GLN A 172 9.83 -1.32 4.96
C GLN A 172 10.40 -2.06 6.18
N LEU A 173 9.66 -2.09 7.29
CA LEU A 173 10.04 -2.86 8.49
C LEU A 173 10.00 -4.37 8.23
N PHE A 174 8.97 -4.86 7.54
CA PHE A 174 8.89 -6.26 7.14
C PHE A 174 10.09 -6.65 6.28
N LEU A 175 10.44 -5.85 5.26
CA LEU A 175 11.59 -6.09 4.39
C LEU A 175 12.89 -6.09 5.18
N LYS A 176 13.07 -5.13 6.09
CA LYS A 176 14.25 -5.09 6.95
C LYS A 176 14.40 -6.37 7.78
N ASN A 177 13.31 -6.99 8.22
CA ASN A 177 13.37 -8.17 9.06
C ASN A 177 13.54 -9.46 8.26
N ASN A 178 12.91 -9.56 7.08
CA ASN A 178 12.84 -10.82 6.33
C ASN A 178 13.76 -10.88 5.10
N ALA A 179 14.20 -9.73 4.59
CA ALA A 179 15.10 -9.60 3.43
C ALA A 179 16.37 -8.80 3.79
N SER A 180 16.80 -8.86 5.06
CA SER A 180 17.94 -8.08 5.57
C SER A 180 19.23 -8.31 4.78
N PHE A 181 19.50 -9.55 4.38
CA PHE A 181 20.65 -9.90 3.56
C PHE A 181 20.56 -9.24 2.18
N ASP A 182 19.45 -9.43 1.46
CA ASP A 182 19.26 -8.86 0.12
C ASP A 182 19.39 -7.34 0.13
N LEU A 183 18.82 -6.68 1.13
CA LEU A 183 18.93 -5.24 1.33
C LEU A 183 20.38 -4.80 1.59
N SER A 184 21.18 -5.62 2.29
CA SER A 184 22.59 -5.29 2.59
C SER A 184 23.49 -5.26 1.35
N ILE A 185 23.09 -5.99 0.31
CA ILE A 185 23.82 -6.08 -0.97
C ILE A 185 23.09 -5.34 -2.11
N LEU A 186 21.97 -4.66 -1.83
CA LEU A 186 21.19 -3.96 -2.85
C LEU A 186 21.95 -2.74 -3.36
N SER A 187 21.98 -2.56 -4.68
CA SER A 187 22.60 -1.37 -5.28
C SER A 187 21.78 -0.10 -5.00
N PRO A 188 22.39 1.11 -5.10
CA PRO A 188 21.65 2.35 -4.95
C PRO A 188 20.45 2.49 -5.92
N ASP A 189 20.64 2.10 -7.18
CA ASP A 189 19.55 2.08 -8.17
C ASP A 189 18.49 1.01 -7.81
N GLY A 190 18.92 -0.11 -7.22
CA GLY A 190 18.03 -1.11 -6.63
C GLY A 190 17.15 -0.58 -5.51
N PHE A 191 17.69 0.26 -4.62
CA PHE A 191 16.89 0.91 -3.57
C PHE A 191 15.83 1.84 -4.17
N ILE A 192 16.15 2.57 -5.24
CA ILE A 192 15.18 3.42 -5.95
C ILE A 192 14.10 2.58 -6.61
N ALA A 193 14.47 1.50 -7.31
CA ALA A 193 13.53 0.60 -7.96
C ALA A 193 12.60 -0.07 -6.95
N LEU A 194 13.15 -0.57 -5.83
CA LEU A 194 12.39 -1.14 -4.74
C LEU A 194 11.43 -0.10 -4.15
N GLN A 195 11.92 1.09 -3.75
CA GLN A 195 11.06 2.11 -3.17
C GLN A 195 9.92 2.52 -4.12
N THR A 196 10.22 2.72 -5.41
CA THR A 196 9.20 3.03 -6.42
C THR A 196 8.11 1.96 -6.50
N HIS A 197 8.51 0.68 -6.39
CA HIS A 197 7.57 -0.44 -6.39
C HIS A 197 6.71 -0.50 -5.13
N LEU A 198 7.32 -0.26 -3.96
CA LEU A 198 6.59 -0.18 -2.69
C LEU A 198 5.61 1.00 -2.70
N ASP A 199 6.01 2.13 -3.29
CA ASP A 199 5.14 3.30 -3.42
C ASP A 199 3.92 2.98 -4.26
N LEU A 200 4.11 2.29 -5.39
CA LEU A 200 3.02 1.85 -6.26
C LEU A 200 2.08 0.89 -5.54
N LEU A 201 2.61 -0.13 -4.84
CA LEU A 201 1.83 -1.08 -4.04
C LEU A 201 0.94 -0.32 -3.05
N VAL A 202 1.53 0.56 -2.26
CA VAL A 202 0.80 1.26 -1.18
C VAL A 202 -0.18 2.27 -1.76
N SER A 203 0.20 3.01 -2.80
CA SER A 203 -0.70 3.99 -3.41
C SER A 203 -1.90 3.31 -4.05
N THR A 204 -1.69 2.29 -4.88
CA THR A 204 -2.79 1.59 -5.57
C THR A 204 -3.76 0.98 -4.56
N LEU A 205 -3.24 0.29 -3.56
CA LEU A 205 -4.06 -0.28 -2.50
C LEU A 205 -4.93 0.77 -1.79
N LEU A 206 -4.37 1.92 -1.45
CA LEU A 206 -5.14 2.99 -0.79
C LEU A 206 -6.16 3.62 -1.75
N GLU A 207 -5.81 3.85 -3.01
CA GLU A 207 -6.74 4.37 -4.02
C GLU A 207 -7.94 3.44 -4.21
N ASP A 208 -7.69 2.14 -4.30
CA ASP A 208 -8.73 1.12 -4.49
C ASP A 208 -9.60 0.95 -3.23
N LEU A 209 -8.99 0.97 -2.03
CA LEU A 209 -9.73 0.99 -0.76
C LEU A 209 -10.61 2.23 -0.61
N ASN A 210 -10.09 3.41 -0.96
CA ASN A 210 -10.87 4.64 -0.89
C ASN A 210 -12.05 4.60 -1.86
N THR A 211 -11.82 4.12 -3.08
CA THR A 211 -12.87 3.97 -4.11
C THR A 211 -13.99 3.07 -3.61
N LEU A 212 -13.64 1.89 -3.08
CA LEU A 212 -14.61 0.95 -2.51
C LEU A 212 -15.45 1.58 -1.38
N LEU A 213 -14.82 2.41 -0.54
CA LEU A 213 -15.48 3.03 0.62
C LEU A 213 -16.28 4.29 0.28
N TYR A 214 -16.01 4.95 -0.85
CA TYR A 214 -16.75 6.12 -1.33
C TYR A 214 -17.98 5.75 -2.18
N GLU A 215 -18.05 4.55 -2.75
CA GLU A 215 -19.18 4.08 -3.58
C GLU A 215 -20.36 3.50 -2.77
N GLU A 216 -20.23 3.36 -1.45
CA GLU A 216 -21.25 2.86 -0.50
C GLU A 216 -22.08 3.97 0.17
#